data_AF-A0A431HQ52-F1
#
_entry.id   AF-A0A431HQ52-F1
#
_cell.length_a   1.000
_cell.length_b   1.000
_cell.length_c   1.000
_cell.angle_alpha   90.00
_cell.angle_beta   90.00
_cell.angle_gamma   90.00
#
_symmetry.space_group_name_H-M   'P 1'
#
loop_
_entity.id
_entity.type
_entity.pdbx_description
1 polymer ?
#
loop_
_entity_poly.entity_id
_entity_poly.type
_entity_poly.pdbx_seq_one_letter_code
_entity_poly.pdbx_strand_id
1 'polypeptide(L)'
;MKNNNSDLYIYLARRDKSGVRIIAKLKGQEQLPIRISIQDLANFQLPIAWYNTISQILYDNRMLWEPFIQSVDTFDNFRNNMKTRGYSNIPLSSQPEFTISTIQTQHVNLSSLPRLTTMIRKN
;
A
#
# COMPACT_ATOMS: atom_id res chain seq x y z
N MET A 1 19.99 19.38 4.89
CA MET A 1 19.39 18.11 5.38
C MET A 1 19.14 17.26 4.14
N LYS A 2 19.74 16.07 4.04
CA LYS A 2 19.53 15.18 2.89
C LYS A 2 18.07 14.73 2.89
N ASN A 3 17.31 15.14 1.90
CA ASN A 3 16.03 14.51 1.58
C ASN A 3 16.32 13.13 0.96
N ASN A 4 16.71 12.16 1.79
CA ASN A 4 16.74 10.78 1.36
C ASN A 4 15.29 10.31 1.26
N ASN A 5 14.79 10.25 0.03
CA ASN A 5 13.42 9.86 -0.29
C ASN A 5 13.29 8.33 -0.25
N SER A 6 13.58 7.76 0.92
CA SER A 6 13.63 6.32 1.15
C SER A 6 12.22 5.72 1.07
N ASP A 7 12.15 4.49 0.59
CA ASP A 7 10.88 3.79 0.45
C ASP A 7 10.46 3.27 1.83
N LEU A 8 9.25 3.65 2.23
CA LEU A 8 8.65 3.25 3.48
C LEU A 8 7.67 2.11 3.24
N TYR A 9 8.00 0.93 3.72
CA TYR A 9 7.18 -0.26 3.55
C TYR A 9 6.36 -0.50 4.81
N ILE A 10 5.06 -0.66 4.61
CA ILE A 10 4.14 -1.24 5.59
C ILE A 10 3.99 -2.70 5.22
N TYR A 11 4.34 -3.59 6.13
CA TYR A 11 4.32 -5.03 5.89
C TYR A 11 3.79 -5.80 7.09
N LEU A 12 3.26 -6.98 6.81
CA LEU A 12 2.88 -7.98 7.81
C LEU A 12 3.99 -9.02 7.88
N ALA A 13 4.52 -9.26 9.07
CA ALA A 13 5.45 -10.32 9.35
C ALA A 13 4.75 -11.41 10.18
N ARG A 14 4.85 -12.68 9.76
CA ARG A 14 4.14 -13.76 10.46
C ARG A 14 4.88 -14.15 11.74
N ARG A 15 4.15 -14.41 12.83
CA ARG A 15 4.72 -14.70 14.16
C ARG A 15 5.60 -15.96 14.18
N ASP A 16 5.25 -16.95 13.37
CA ASP A 16 6.01 -18.21 13.19
C ASP A 16 7.20 -18.06 12.23
N LYS A 17 7.48 -16.83 11.75
CA LYS A 17 8.49 -16.52 10.74
C LYS A 17 8.29 -17.22 9.40
N SER A 18 7.12 -17.80 9.15
CA SER A 18 6.89 -18.54 7.92
C SER A 18 6.74 -17.63 6.70
N GLY A 19 6.52 -16.32 6.89
CA GLY A 19 6.48 -15.40 5.77
C GLY A 19 6.32 -13.92 6.11
N VAL A 20 6.46 -13.11 5.06
CA VAL A 20 6.32 -11.65 5.06
C VAL A 20 5.43 -11.23 3.89
N ARG A 21 4.55 -10.26 4.11
CA ARG A 21 3.63 -9.70 3.11
C ARG A 21 3.75 -8.19 3.07
N ILE A 22 3.95 -7.60 1.91
CA ILE A 22 4.03 -6.14 1.77
C ILE A 22 2.63 -5.61 1.51
N ILE A 23 2.14 -4.78 2.41
CA ILE A 23 0.78 -4.25 2.33
C ILE A 23 0.77 -2.98 1.53
N ALA A 24 1.64 -2.03 1.85
CA ALA A 24 1.71 -0.74 1.18
C ALA A 24 3.14 -0.25 1.09
N LYS A 25 3.38 0.60 0.08
CA LYS A 25 4.65 1.28 -0.15
C LYS A 25 4.39 2.79 -0.19
N LEU A 26 5.07 3.53 0.66
CA LEU A 26 4.97 4.97 0.83
C LEU A 26 6.33 5.62 0.63
N LYS A 27 6.35 6.94 0.49
CA LYS A 27 7.56 7.74 0.62
C LYS A 27 7.60 8.35 2.01
N GLY A 28 8.72 8.25 2.69
CA GLY A 28 8.82 8.70 4.08
C GLY A 28 10.26 8.94 4.52
N GLN A 29 10.39 9.36 5.77
CA GLN A 29 11.69 9.52 6.41
C GLN A 29 12.32 8.16 6.74
N GLU A 30 13.65 8.15 6.85
CA GLU A 30 14.37 7.00 7.34
C GLU A 30 13.92 6.66 8.77
N GLN A 31 13.42 5.44 8.95
CA GLN A 31 13.04 4.89 10.24
C GLN A 31 13.37 3.40 10.32
N LEU A 32 13.81 3.01 11.52
CA LEU A 32 14.03 1.62 11.86
C LEU A 32 12.71 0.83 11.87
N PRO A 33 12.77 -0.50 11.82
CA PRO A 33 11.58 -1.36 11.87
C PRO A 33 10.83 -1.18 13.19
N ILE A 34 9.62 -0.61 13.11
CA ILE A 34 8.76 -0.37 14.26
C ILE A 34 7.48 -1.17 14.07
N ARG A 35 7.03 -1.85 15.12
CA ARG A 35 5.73 -2.51 15.14
C ARG A 35 4.66 -1.44 15.28
N ILE A 36 3.70 -1.40 14.37
CA ILE A 36 2.65 -0.38 14.36
C ILE A 36 1.31 -0.97 14.80
N SER A 37 0.50 -0.19 15.50
CA SER A 37 -0.90 -0.52 15.72
C SER A 37 -1.81 0.18 14.69
N ILE A 38 -3.08 -0.21 14.64
CA ILE A 38 -4.09 0.47 13.81
C ILE A 38 -4.23 1.95 14.24
N GLN A 39 -4.02 2.25 15.52
CA GLN A 39 -4.08 3.62 16.04
C GLN A 39 -2.91 4.47 15.51
N ASP A 40 -1.72 3.88 15.41
CA ASP A 40 -0.55 4.58 14.87
C ASP A 40 -0.71 4.92 13.38
N LEU A 41 -1.47 4.12 12.64
CA LEU A 41 -1.79 4.35 11.23
C LEU A 41 -2.52 5.69 10.99
N ALA A 42 -3.32 6.15 11.95
CA ALA A 42 -4.03 7.42 11.85
C ALA A 42 -3.06 8.62 11.81
N ASN A 43 -1.86 8.47 12.41
CA ASN A 43 -0.85 9.52 12.46
C ASN A 43 -0.15 9.75 11.11
N PHE A 44 -0.23 8.79 10.18
CA PHE A 44 0.41 8.88 8.87
C PHE A 44 -0.36 9.73 7.85
N GLN A 45 -1.49 10.34 8.24
CA GLN A 45 -2.31 11.21 7.37
C GLN A 45 -2.61 10.59 6.01
N LEU A 46 -2.89 9.28 5.98
CA LEU A 46 -3.19 8.57 4.74
C LEU A 46 -4.55 8.99 4.17
N PRO A 47 -4.74 8.94 2.85
CA PRO A 47 -6.07 9.08 2.24
C PRO A 47 -7.07 8.12 2.90
N ILE A 48 -8.30 8.59 3.13
CA ILE A 48 -9.34 7.84 3.88
C ILE A 48 -9.55 6.42 3.34
N ALA A 49 -9.55 6.25 2.02
CA ALA A 49 -9.72 4.95 1.37
C ALA A 49 -8.55 3.99 1.66
N TRP A 50 -7.32 4.50 1.77
CA TRP A 50 -6.15 3.69 2.08
C TRP A 50 -6.14 3.33 3.55
N TYR A 51 -6.42 4.31 4.42
CA TYR A 51 -6.51 4.07 5.85
C TYR A 51 -7.51 2.96 6.15
N ASN A 52 -8.72 3.03 5.58
CA ASN A 52 -9.75 1.99 5.77
C ASN A 52 -9.28 0.62 5.28
N THR A 53 -8.72 0.55 4.07
CA THR A 53 -8.28 -0.72 3.49
C THR A 53 -7.12 -1.35 4.27
N ILE A 54 -6.09 -0.56 4.58
CA ILE A 54 -4.92 -1.03 5.33
C ILE A 54 -5.34 -1.43 6.75
N SER A 55 -6.17 -0.63 7.41
CA SER A 55 -6.67 -0.94 8.76
C SER A 55 -7.48 -2.24 8.78
N GLN A 56 -8.32 -2.48 7.76
CA GLN A 56 -9.06 -3.72 7.62
C GLN A 56 -8.11 -4.92 7.47
N ILE A 57 -7.12 -4.83 6.57
CA ILE A 57 -6.11 -5.88 6.38
C ILE A 57 -5.36 -6.18 7.69
N LEU A 58 -4.94 -5.15 8.42
CA LEU A 58 -4.25 -5.33 9.70
C LEU A 58 -5.15 -6.01 10.73
N TYR A 59 -6.40 -5.55 10.84
CA TYR A 59 -7.36 -6.11 11.77
C TYR A 59 -7.63 -7.59 11.49
N ASP A 60 -7.84 -7.97 10.23
CA ASP A 60 -8.17 -9.34 9.85
C ASP A 60 -6.99 -10.30 10.09
N ASN A 61 -5.75 -9.81 9.99
CA ASN A 61 -4.55 -10.63 10.13
C ASN A 61 -3.91 -10.59 11.53
N ARG A 62 -4.45 -9.81 12.48
CA ARG A 62 -3.85 -9.49 13.80
C ARG A 62 -3.47 -10.70 14.69
N MET A 63 -4.11 -11.84 14.47
CA MET A 63 -3.89 -13.05 15.28
C MET A 63 -2.58 -13.76 14.91
N LEU A 64 -2.29 -13.88 13.60
CA LEU A 64 -1.14 -14.64 13.09
C LEU A 64 0.01 -13.74 12.63
N TRP A 65 -0.30 -12.49 12.31
CA TRP A 65 0.63 -11.55 11.72
C TRP A 65 0.85 -10.34 12.61
N GLU A 66 2.04 -9.77 12.47
CA GLU A 66 2.46 -8.57 13.14
C GLU A 66 2.72 -7.48 12.10
N PRO A 67 2.03 -6.34 12.20
CA PRO A 67 2.29 -5.19 11.35
C PRO A 67 3.56 -4.45 11.75
N PHE A 68 4.38 -4.15 10.76
CA PHE A 68 5.59 -3.36 10.89
C PHE A 68 5.66 -2.28 9.82
N ILE A 69 6.40 -1.23 10.15
CA ILE A 69 6.82 -0.20 9.22
C ILE A 69 8.34 -0.10 9.22
N GLN A 70 8.94 0.04 8.05
CA GLN A 70 10.39 0.17 7.90
C GLN A 70 10.72 1.01 6.67
N SER A 71 11.69 1.92 6.79
CA SER A 71 12.32 2.51 5.62
C SER A 71 13.45 1.64 5.10
N VAL A 72 13.55 1.48 3.79
CA VAL A 72 14.73 0.92 3.13
C VAL A 72 15.06 1.71 1.88
N ASP A 73 16.34 1.69 1.50
CA ASP A 73 16.80 2.33 0.26
C ASP A 73 16.44 1.51 -0.97
N THR A 74 16.54 0.17 -0.85
CA THR A 74 16.25 -0.77 -1.92
C THR A 74 15.46 -1.97 -1.40
N PHE A 75 14.71 -2.61 -2.30
CA PHE A 75 13.98 -3.81 -1.99
C PHE A 75 14.89 -4.99 -1.61
N ASP A 76 16.07 -5.08 -2.21
CA ASP A 76 17.05 -6.12 -1.87
C ASP A 76 17.53 -5.99 -0.42
N ASN A 77 17.70 -4.76 0.08
CA ASN A 77 18.02 -4.51 1.47
C ASN A 77 16.90 -5.00 2.40
N PHE A 78 15.64 -4.74 2.03
CA PHE A 78 14.48 -5.29 2.77
C PHE A 78 14.52 -6.83 2.80
N ARG A 79 14.72 -7.46 1.64
CA ARG A 79 14.75 -8.92 1.53
C ARG A 79 15.88 -9.53 2.36
N ASN A 80 17.07 -8.94 2.30
CA ASN A 80 18.21 -9.38 3.09
C ASN A 80 17.94 -9.22 4.60
N ASN A 81 17.36 -8.11 5.02
CA ASN A 81 16.97 -7.90 6.42
C ASN A 81 15.98 -8.97 6.91
N MET A 82 14.99 -9.34 6.10
CA MET A 82 14.03 -10.39 6.45
C MET A 82 14.68 -11.77 6.50
N LYS A 83 15.60 -12.08 5.59
CA LYS A 83 16.38 -13.33 5.65
C LYS A 83 17.20 -13.42 6.94
N THR A 84 17.92 -12.34 7.30
CA THR A 84 18.73 -12.29 8.53
C THR A 84 17.88 -12.46 9.80
N ARG A 85 16.60 -12.05 9.76
CA ARG A 85 15.64 -12.25 10.87
C ARG A 85 15.06 -13.68 10.94
N GLY A 86 15.32 -14.50 9.93
CA GLY A 86 14.89 -15.91 9.85
C GLY A 86 13.57 -16.15 9.14
N TYR A 87 13.10 -15.21 8.31
CA TYR A 87 11.88 -15.42 7.52
C TYR A 87 12.16 -16.28 6.29
N SER A 88 11.33 -17.30 6.05
CA SER A 88 11.51 -18.24 4.94
C SER A 88 10.80 -17.78 3.65
N ASN A 89 9.54 -17.36 3.74
CA ASN A 89 8.77 -16.89 2.59
C ASN A 89 8.76 -15.36 2.49
N ILE A 90 9.70 -14.80 1.73
CA ILE A 90 9.83 -13.36 1.53
C ILE A 90 9.38 -13.04 0.10
N PRO A 91 8.62 -11.94 -0.13
CA PRO A 91 8.16 -11.56 -1.46
C PRO A 91 9.31 -11.48 -2.46
N LEU A 92 9.01 -11.85 -3.72
CA LEU A 92 9.99 -11.80 -4.82
C LEU A 92 10.13 -10.39 -5.41
N SER A 93 9.13 -9.54 -5.23
CA SER A 93 9.09 -8.17 -5.74
C SER A 93 8.69 -7.17 -4.64
N SER A 94 8.98 -5.90 -4.90
CA SER A 94 8.60 -4.76 -4.04
C SER A 94 7.13 -4.34 -4.19
N GLN A 95 6.34 -5.11 -4.96
CA GLN A 95 4.97 -4.76 -5.26
C GLN A 95 4.09 -4.96 -4.03
N PRO A 96 3.42 -3.90 -3.53
CA PRO A 96 2.49 -4.03 -2.43
C PRO A 96 1.22 -4.77 -2.87
N GLU A 97 0.59 -5.47 -1.93
CA GLU A 97 -0.73 -6.09 -2.15
C GLU A 97 -1.81 -5.04 -2.37
N PHE A 98 -1.71 -3.90 -1.67
CA PHE A 98 -2.55 -2.74 -1.95
C PHE A 98 -1.89 -1.88 -3.04
N THR A 99 -2.41 -1.97 -4.26
CA THR A 99 -2.11 -1.04 -5.34
C THR A 99 -3.32 -0.14 -5.59
N ILE A 100 -3.11 1.18 -5.66
CA ILE A 100 -4.18 2.10 -6.07
C ILE A 100 -4.44 1.85 -7.55
N SER A 101 -5.58 1.25 -7.89
CA SER A 101 -6.06 1.31 -9.25
C SER A 101 -6.52 2.74 -9.51
N THR A 102 -5.69 3.56 -10.15
CA THR A 102 -6.08 4.88 -10.68
C THR A 102 -7.14 4.78 -11.80
N ILE A 103 -7.50 3.56 -12.21
CA ILE A 103 -8.45 3.29 -13.29
C ILE A 103 -9.57 2.38 -12.75
N GLN A 104 -10.48 2.96 -11.98
CA GLN A 104 -11.89 2.62 -12.17
C GLN A 104 -12.49 3.76 -12.99
N THR A 105 -12.15 3.82 -14.28
CA THR A 105 -13.02 4.54 -15.20
C THR A 105 -14.35 3.79 -15.17
N GLN A 106 -15.33 4.33 -14.44
CA GLN A 106 -16.70 3.92 -14.65
C GLN A 106 -16.95 4.09 -16.15
N HIS A 107 -17.24 3.00 -16.86
CA HIS A 107 -17.76 3.09 -18.21
C HIS A 107 -19.11 3.81 -18.08
N VAL A 108 -19.11 5.13 -18.18
CA VAL A 108 -20.34 5.90 -18.29
C VAL A 108 -20.97 5.46 -19.60
N ASN A 109 -22.08 4.73 -19.50
CA ASN A 109 -22.79 4.24 -20.66
C ASN A 109 -23.49 5.44 -21.32
N LEU A 110 -22.80 6.11 -22.23
CA LEU A 110 -23.31 7.29 -22.95
C LEU A 110 -24.50 6.95 -23.87
N SER A 111 -24.85 5.67 -24.01
CA SER A 111 -25.98 5.23 -24.83
C SER A 111 -27.33 5.73 -24.33
N SER A 112 -27.47 6.07 -23.04
CA SER A 112 -28.70 6.61 -22.46
C SER A 112 -28.75 8.14 -22.41
N LEU A 113 -27.72 8.84 -22.91
CA LEU A 113 -27.74 10.31 -22.93
C LEU A 113 -28.59 10.79 -24.12
N PRO A 114 -29.56 11.71 -23.89
CA PRO A 114 -30.34 12.28 -24.97
C PRO A 114 -29.40 13.07 -25.90
N ARG A 115 -29.33 12.64 -27.17
CA ARG A 115 -28.61 13.40 -28.21
C ARG A 115 -29.32 14.74 -28.39
N LEU A 116 -28.64 15.83 -28.03
CA LEU A 116 -29.10 17.17 -28.40
C LEU A 116 -29.01 17.30 -29.93
N THR A 117 -30.16 17.29 -30.60
CA THR A 117 -30.28 17.53 -32.03
C THR A 117 -30.05 19.01 -32.30
N THR A 118 -28.82 19.42 -32.57
CA THR A 118 -28.55 20.79 -33.04
C THR A 118 -29.07 20.92 -34.47
N MET A 119 -30.20 21.62 -34.65
CA MET A 119 -30.70 21.97 -35.98
C MET A 119 -29.73 22.96 -36.66
N ILE A 120 -29.10 22.53 -37.75
CA ILE A 120 -28.35 23.43 -38.63
C ILE A 120 -29.38 24.24 -39.43
N ARG A 121 -29.45 25.54 -39.16
CA ARG A 121 -30.25 26.48 -39.95
C ARG A 121 -29.48 26.79 -41.23
N LYS A 122 -30.01 26.41 -42.39
CA LYS A 122 -29.45 26.71 -43.71
C LYS A 122 -29.75 28.18 -44.04
N ASN A 123 -28.70 28.95 -44.36
CA ASN A 123 -28.82 30.27 -44.98
C ASN A 123 -29.14 30.13 -46.46
#